data_AF-A0A9D9M8G1-F1
#
_entry.id   AF-A0A9D9M8G1-F1
#
_cell.length_a   1.000
_cell.length_b   1.000
_cell.length_c   1.000
_cell.angle_alpha   90.00
_cell.angle_beta   90.00
_cell.angle_gamma   90.00
#
_symmetry.space_group_name_H-M   'P 1'
#
loop_
_entity.id
_entity.type
_entity.pdbx_description
1 polymer ?
#
loop_
_entity_poly.entity_id
_entity_poly.type
_entity_poly.pdbx_seq_one_letter_code
_entity_poly.pdbx_strand_id
1 'polypeptide(L)'
;MKTRYILMAVTALIAFSCTQELKQEDQPQSKERVTIKVSTSESLGTKVSMTEASDKKAMNLKWEISDKISVNGNEFSVTNIISDHEAEFEGADPGAASSYTIIYPGSYTDATAFNARTYTGQAQSGNSSTAHLEYNAMLSGVSDYQEPKFDTEWASEKGGSLVQNGVIQLRLQLPEGTSGANSVTLMASRPVFPSTNSASSDKVNEMTLALSNITLPSNRILEAYMMFSAAGVEWQAGDELTVAVDTPEDVYIRTLPMTAQNWTGGGQYTIQCKVQDANSFEINDASDLEEFRDGV
;
A
#
# COMPACT_ATOMS: atom_id res chain seq x y z
N MET A 1 41.09 -65.82 -62.06
CA MET A 1 40.04 -65.28 -62.94
C MET A 1 40.13 -63.75 -62.88
N LYS A 2 40.37 -63.11 -64.03
CA LYS A 2 40.23 -61.67 -64.35
C LYS A 2 41.03 -60.61 -63.55
N THR A 3 42.18 -60.25 -64.14
CA THR A 3 42.67 -58.91 -64.50
C THR A 3 41.77 -57.70 -64.21
N ARG A 4 42.31 -56.61 -63.63
CA ARG A 4 42.57 -55.31 -64.30
C ARG A 4 43.16 -54.23 -63.35
N TYR A 5 44.21 -53.59 -63.85
CA TYR A 5 44.83 -52.33 -63.40
C TYR A 5 44.01 -51.10 -63.87
N ILE A 6 44.28 -49.92 -63.28
CA ILE A 6 44.30 -48.52 -63.79
C ILE A 6 43.92 -47.59 -62.60
N LEU A 7 44.81 -46.81 -61.98
CA LEU A 7 45.52 -45.56 -62.37
C LEU A 7 44.64 -44.28 -62.34
N MET A 8 45.07 -43.36 -61.44
CA MET A 8 44.87 -41.90 -61.36
C MET A 8 43.47 -41.30 -61.19
N ALA A 9 43.29 -40.49 -60.13
CA ALA A 9 43.31 -39.01 -60.20
C ALA A 9 42.96 -38.38 -58.84
N VAL A 10 43.66 -37.29 -58.52
CA VAL A 10 43.43 -36.38 -57.39
C VAL A 10 42.28 -35.43 -57.71
N THR A 11 41.38 -35.21 -56.75
CA THR A 11 40.70 -33.91 -56.55
C THR A 11 40.45 -33.72 -55.06
N ALA A 12 41.19 -32.78 -54.46
CA ALA A 12 40.90 -32.25 -53.14
C ALA A 12 39.65 -31.36 -53.22
N LEU A 13 38.62 -31.68 -52.42
CA LEU A 13 37.55 -30.74 -52.09
C LEU A 13 37.79 -30.23 -50.68
N ILE A 14 38.11 -28.93 -50.59
CA ILE A 14 38.06 -28.16 -49.35
C ILE A 14 36.58 -27.83 -49.13
N ALA A 15 35.93 -28.54 -48.21
CA ALA A 15 34.64 -28.14 -47.67
C ALA A 15 34.90 -27.32 -46.40
N PHE A 16 34.72 -26.00 -46.50
CA PHE A 16 34.42 -25.17 -45.34
C PHE A 16 33.03 -25.55 -44.85
N SER A 17 32.95 -26.34 -43.78
CA SER A 17 31.74 -26.43 -42.98
C SER A 17 31.98 -25.68 -41.68
N CYS A 18 31.41 -24.47 -41.59
CA CYS A 18 31.14 -23.79 -40.34
C CYS A 18 30.65 -24.80 -39.31
N THR A 19 31.43 -24.98 -38.25
CA THR A 19 30.96 -25.61 -37.03
C THR A 19 29.98 -24.60 -36.43
N GLN A 20 28.69 -24.78 -36.71
CA GLN A 20 27.64 -24.19 -35.89
C GLN A 20 27.80 -24.80 -34.50
N GLU A 21 28.36 -24.02 -33.57
CA GLU A 21 28.21 -24.28 -32.15
C GLU A 21 26.71 -24.37 -31.87
N LEU A 22 26.24 -25.59 -31.62
CA LEU A 22 24.99 -25.83 -30.95
C LEU A 22 25.08 -25.09 -29.61
N LYS A 23 24.46 -23.91 -29.54
CA LYS A 23 24.11 -23.28 -28.29
C LYS A 23 23.32 -24.31 -27.50
N GLN A 24 23.97 -24.88 -26.50
CA GLN A 24 23.31 -25.58 -25.43
C GLN A 24 22.31 -24.56 -24.85
N GLU A 25 21.02 -24.81 -25.03
CA GLU A 25 19.98 -24.09 -24.32
C GLU A 25 20.32 -24.22 -22.84
N ASP A 26 20.68 -23.10 -22.21
CA ASP A 26 20.77 -22.96 -20.77
C ASP A 26 19.45 -23.50 -20.21
N GLN A 27 19.51 -24.69 -19.59
CA GLN A 27 18.48 -25.02 -18.61
C GLN A 27 18.48 -23.87 -17.60
N PRO A 28 17.31 -23.33 -17.20
CA PRO A 28 17.28 -22.34 -16.15
C PRO A 28 17.96 -22.97 -14.94
N GLN A 29 19.16 -22.49 -14.59
CA GLN A 29 19.76 -22.78 -13.29
C GLN A 29 18.68 -22.50 -12.26
N SER A 30 18.30 -23.52 -11.50
CA SER A 30 17.51 -23.34 -10.30
C SER A 30 18.22 -22.28 -9.48
N LYS A 31 17.73 -21.04 -9.48
CA LYS A 31 18.29 -19.97 -8.65
C LYS A 31 18.32 -20.51 -7.22
N GLU A 32 19.47 -20.37 -6.57
CA GLU A 32 19.62 -20.75 -5.17
C GLU A 32 18.50 -20.08 -4.37
N ARG A 33 17.81 -20.88 -3.54
CA ARG A 33 16.73 -20.35 -2.70
C ARG A 33 17.36 -19.90 -1.38
N VAL A 34 16.98 -18.69 -0.96
CA VAL A 34 17.47 -18.10 0.29
C VAL A 34 16.29 -17.75 1.17
N THR A 35 16.50 -17.92 2.47
CA THR A 35 15.55 -17.50 3.51
C THR A 35 16.00 -16.16 4.07
N ILE A 36 15.07 -15.21 4.16
CA ILE A 36 15.29 -13.89 4.75
C ILE A 36 14.29 -13.68 5.88
N LYS A 37 14.64 -12.84 6.84
CA LYS A 37 13.80 -12.52 8.00
C LYS A 37 13.33 -11.07 7.91
N VAL A 38 12.06 -10.90 7.62
CA VAL A 38 11.47 -9.58 7.38
C VAL A 38 10.76 -9.13 8.64
N SER A 39 10.95 -7.88 9.03
CA SER A 39 10.26 -7.29 10.16
C SER A 39 9.62 -5.93 9.85
N THR A 40 8.63 -5.56 10.64
CA THR A 40 8.11 -4.20 10.74
C THR A 40 8.55 -3.57 12.06
N SER A 41 8.57 -2.23 12.14
CA SER A 41 8.97 -1.53 13.37
C SER A 41 8.05 -1.86 14.53
N GLU A 42 8.59 -2.21 15.70
CA GLU A 42 7.82 -2.39 16.95
C GLU A 42 7.14 -1.09 17.41
N SER A 43 7.63 0.06 16.95
CA SER A 43 7.14 1.40 17.30
C SER A 43 6.15 2.00 16.30
N LEU A 44 6.01 1.41 15.10
CA LEU A 44 5.07 1.86 14.09
C LEU A 44 3.78 1.07 14.20
N GLY A 45 2.89 1.62 15.02
CA GLY A 45 1.47 1.41 14.91
C GLY A 45 0.91 1.87 13.56
N THR A 46 1.16 1.13 12.46
CA THR A 46 0.39 1.25 11.20
C THR A 46 -0.20 -0.07 10.67
N LYS A 47 -1.54 -0.13 10.54
CA LYS A 47 -2.40 -1.29 10.17
C LYS A 47 -2.64 -1.20 8.74
N VAL A 48 -2.60 -2.39 8.18
CA VAL A 48 -3.62 -2.76 7.25
C VAL A 48 -4.04 -4.26 7.34
N SER A 49 -4.55 -4.71 8.49
CA SER A 49 -5.57 -5.76 8.70
C SER A 49 -5.83 -5.88 10.24
N MET A 50 -7.04 -6.20 10.75
CA MET A 50 -7.24 -6.39 12.21
C MET A 50 -7.98 -7.66 12.56
N THR A 51 -7.47 -8.27 13.62
CA THR A 51 -8.26 -8.96 14.63
C THR A 51 -9.01 -7.94 15.51
N GLU A 52 -10.26 -8.24 15.80
CA GLU A 52 -11.17 -7.44 16.62
C GLU A 52 -10.69 -7.39 18.08
N ALA A 53 -10.25 -6.23 18.58
CA ALA A 53 -9.98 -6.04 20.00
C ALA A 53 -10.23 -4.58 20.46
N SER A 54 -11.50 -4.33 20.77
CA SER A 54 -12.12 -3.53 21.85
C SER A 54 -11.58 -2.19 22.35
N ASP A 55 -10.40 -1.69 22.01
CA ASP A 55 -9.95 -0.36 22.44
C ASP A 55 -9.17 0.30 21.32
N LYS A 56 -9.41 1.60 21.07
CA LYS A 56 -8.78 2.42 20.03
C LYS A 56 -7.26 2.17 20.00
N LYS A 57 -6.82 1.32 19.08
CA LYS A 57 -5.43 0.83 19.01
C LYS A 57 -4.83 1.21 17.68
N ALA A 58 -3.58 1.66 17.78
CA ALA A 58 -2.75 1.96 16.63
C ALA A 58 -2.79 0.78 15.68
N MET A 59 -2.88 1.15 14.43
CA MET A 59 -3.08 0.22 13.37
C MET A 59 -1.80 -0.69 13.28
N ASN A 60 -1.73 -1.99 12.94
CA ASN A 60 -0.45 -2.75 12.74
C ASN A 60 -0.45 -3.72 11.53
N LEU A 61 0.68 -3.88 10.82
CA LEU A 61 0.85 -4.95 9.83
C LEU A 61 0.96 -6.28 10.56
N LYS A 62 0.22 -7.29 10.09
CA LYS A 62 0.33 -8.68 10.54
C LYS A 62 0.60 -9.56 9.34
N TRP A 63 1.67 -10.36 9.43
CA TRP A 63 2.00 -11.32 8.38
C TRP A 63 0.97 -12.45 8.28
N GLU A 64 0.64 -12.83 7.06
CA GLU A 64 -0.15 -14.00 6.69
C GLU A 64 0.68 -14.97 5.85
N ILE A 65 0.34 -16.27 5.86
CA ILE A 65 1.11 -17.28 5.12
C ILE A 65 1.06 -17.07 3.60
N SER A 66 0.06 -16.35 3.10
CA SER A 66 -0.09 -15.96 1.70
C SER A 66 0.70 -14.70 1.34
N ASP A 67 1.28 -14.00 2.31
CA ASP A 67 2.03 -12.79 2.06
C ASP A 67 3.29 -13.05 1.26
N LYS A 68 3.64 -12.04 0.48
CA LYS A 68 4.79 -12.03 -0.40
C LYS A 68 5.47 -10.68 -0.34
N ILE A 69 6.78 -10.68 -0.54
CA ILE A 69 7.55 -9.46 -0.85
C ILE A 69 8.33 -9.67 -2.15
N SER A 70 8.69 -8.56 -2.79
CA SER A 70 9.60 -8.55 -3.92
C SER A 70 10.95 -8.01 -3.48
N VAL A 71 12.05 -8.70 -3.81
CA VAL A 71 13.42 -8.20 -3.64
C VAL A 71 14.07 -8.13 -5.01
N ASN A 72 14.29 -6.90 -5.52
CA ASN A 72 14.76 -6.63 -6.88
C ASN A 72 13.96 -7.41 -7.95
N GLY A 73 12.64 -7.52 -7.78
CA GLY A 73 11.76 -8.24 -8.69
C GLY A 73 11.63 -9.75 -8.44
N ASN A 74 12.45 -10.33 -7.56
CA ASN A 74 12.31 -11.74 -7.17
C ASN A 74 11.27 -11.85 -6.05
N GLU A 75 10.29 -12.75 -6.23
CA GLU A 75 9.25 -12.98 -5.23
C GLU A 75 9.78 -13.87 -4.09
N PHE A 76 9.46 -13.47 -2.88
CA PHE A 76 9.70 -14.17 -1.63
C PHE A 76 8.35 -14.41 -0.96
N SER A 77 8.05 -15.65 -0.57
CA SER A 77 6.78 -16.02 0.10
C SER A 77 7.03 -16.35 1.56
N VAL A 78 6.08 -16.02 2.44
CA VAL A 78 6.17 -16.41 3.85
C VAL A 78 6.28 -17.94 3.97
N THR A 79 7.25 -18.41 4.74
CA THR A 79 7.41 -19.82 5.11
C THR A 79 7.14 -20.08 6.58
N ASN A 80 7.36 -19.06 7.42
CA ASN A 80 7.19 -19.17 8.86
C ASN A 80 6.85 -17.81 9.46
N ILE A 81 5.80 -17.73 10.25
CA ILE A 81 5.39 -16.51 10.95
C ILE A 81 5.95 -16.60 12.38
N ILE A 82 6.89 -15.72 12.72
CA ILE A 82 7.55 -15.71 14.04
C ILE A 82 6.69 -14.93 15.04
N SER A 83 6.16 -13.79 14.61
CA SER A 83 5.24 -12.95 15.38
C SER A 83 4.34 -12.15 14.44
N ASP A 84 3.48 -11.29 15.00
CA ASP A 84 2.68 -10.36 14.19
C ASP A 84 3.59 -9.41 13.36
N HIS A 85 4.81 -9.12 13.81
CA HIS A 85 5.71 -8.15 13.18
C HIS A 85 6.92 -8.78 12.49
N GLU A 86 7.12 -10.08 12.59
CA GLU A 86 8.30 -10.76 12.05
C GLU A 86 7.93 -12.09 11.40
N ALA A 87 8.45 -12.33 10.20
CA ALA A 87 8.27 -13.58 9.47
C ALA A 87 9.49 -13.91 8.62
N GLU A 88 9.68 -15.20 8.37
CA GLU A 88 10.66 -15.71 7.43
C GLU A 88 10.02 -15.87 6.06
N PHE A 89 10.75 -15.45 5.04
CA PHE A 89 10.34 -15.56 3.66
C PHE A 89 11.39 -16.32 2.86
N GLU A 90 10.95 -17.12 1.91
CA GLU A 90 11.83 -17.87 1.01
C GLU A 90 11.58 -17.48 -0.45
N GLY A 91 12.67 -17.21 -1.16
CA GLY A 91 12.65 -16.77 -2.54
C GLY A 91 13.95 -17.08 -3.26
N ALA A 92 13.99 -16.79 -4.55
CA ALA A 92 15.22 -16.91 -5.32
C ALA A 92 16.21 -15.81 -4.92
N ASP A 93 17.49 -16.16 -4.76
CA ASP A 93 18.53 -15.19 -4.46
C ASP A 93 18.52 -14.05 -5.50
N PRO A 94 18.34 -12.78 -5.07
CA PRO A 94 18.41 -11.62 -5.95
C PRO A 94 19.82 -11.37 -6.51
N GLY A 95 20.83 -12.07 -6.01
CA GLY A 95 22.23 -11.90 -6.38
C GLY A 95 22.88 -10.71 -5.68
N ALA A 96 24.21 -10.62 -5.81
CA ALA A 96 24.97 -9.53 -5.25
C ALA A 96 24.66 -8.21 -5.98
N ALA A 97 24.19 -7.22 -5.23
CA ALA A 97 23.91 -5.87 -5.72
C ALA A 97 24.51 -4.83 -4.77
N SER A 98 24.84 -3.64 -5.29
CA SER A 98 25.25 -2.51 -4.44
C SER A 98 24.10 -1.94 -3.59
N SER A 99 22.87 -2.23 -3.99
CA SER A 99 21.65 -1.80 -3.31
C SER A 99 20.47 -2.70 -3.71
N TYR A 100 19.50 -2.80 -2.81
CA TYR A 100 18.28 -3.58 -2.99
C TYR A 100 17.04 -2.68 -2.92
N THR A 101 16.02 -3.06 -3.68
CA THR A 101 14.66 -2.55 -3.60
C THR A 101 13.78 -3.67 -3.09
N ILE A 102 13.09 -3.44 -1.98
CA ILE A 102 12.24 -4.42 -1.31
C ILE A 102 10.83 -3.86 -1.21
N ILE A 103 9.85 -4.56 -1.77
CA ILE A 103 8.47 -4.07 -1.91
C ILE A 103 7.49 -5.05 -1.29
N TYR A 104 6.57 -4.53 -0.49
CA TYR A 104 5.37 -5.22 -0.03
C TYR A 104 4.13 -4.49 -0.55
N PRO A 105 3.10 -5.22 -1.03
CA PRO A 105 3.10 -6.65 -1.36
C PRO A 105 4.03 -7.00 -2.53
N GLY A 106 4.43 -8.27 -2.61
CA GLY A 106 5.30 -8.80 -3.65
C GLY A 106 4.70 -8.82 -5.06
N SER A 107 3.42 -8.45 -5.20
CA SER A 107 2.79 -8.22 -6.50
C SER A 107 3.40 -7.01 -7.24
N TYR A 108 4.04 -6.09 -6.51
CA TYR A 108 4.83 -5.01 -7.10
C TYR A 108 6.27 -5.47 -7.30
N THR A 109 6.65 -5.70 -8.56
CA THR A 109 7.99 -6.19 -8.92
C THR A 109 9.05 -5.09 -8.99
N ASP A 110 8.64 -3.83 -9.12
CA ASP A 110 9.51 -2.67 -9.21
C ASP A 110 8.82 -1.38 -8.73
N ALA A 111 9.61 -0.30 -8.68
CA ALA A 111 9.12 1.01 -8.25
C ALA A 111 8.05 1.60 -9.19
N THR A 112 8.05 1.25 -10.48
CA THR A 112 7.02 1.71 -11.43
C THR A 112 5.67 1.09 -11.07
N ALA A 113 5.65 -0.23 -10.82
CA ALA A 113 4.47 -0.94 -10.38
C ALA A 113 3.96 -0.40 -9.02
N PHE A 114 4.85 -0.19 -8.05
CA PHE A 114 4.50 0.40 -6.75
C PHE A 114 3.90 1.82 -6.91
N ASN A 115 4.52 2.66 -7.75
CA ASN A 115 4.09 4.04 -7.99
C ASN A 115 2.77 4.15 -8.77
N ALA A 116 2.38 3.10 -9.48
CA ALA A 116 1.12 3.01 -10.22
C ALA A 116 -0.08 2.63 -9.35
N ARG A 117 0.13 2.22 -8.08
CA ARG A 117 -0.96 1.92 -7.16
C ARG A 117 -1.90 3.12 -7.03
N THR A 118 -3.19 2.90 -7.29
CA THR A 118 -4.23 3.91 -7.12
C THR A 118 -4.91 3.82 -5.74
N TYR A 119 -5.34 4.97 -5.24
CA TYR A 119 -6.15 5.10 -4.02
C TYR A 119 -7.62 5.42 -4.32
N THR A 120 -8.02 5.40 -5.59
CA THR A 120 -9.42 5.57 -6.03
C THR A 120 -10.19 4.27 -5.94
N GLY A 121 -11.50 4.35 -5.67
CA GLY A 121 -12.38 3.18 -5.71
C GLY A 121 -12.28 2.27 -4.49
N GLN A 122 -11.81 2.79 -3.36
CA GLN A 122 -11.81 2.07 -2.09
C GLN A 122 -13.25 1.80 -1.65
N ALA A 123 -13.49 0.62 -1.08
CA ALA A 123 -14.80 0.21 -0.63
C ALA A 123 -14.70 -0.51 0.72
N GLN A 124 -15.45 -0.05 1.71
CA GLN A 124 -15.57 -0.70 3.01
C GLN A 124 -16.93 -1.41 3.11
N SER A 125 -16.95 -2.62 3.67
CA SER A 125 -18.18 -3.33 4.00
C SER A 125 -18.29 -3.55 5.50
N GLY A 126 -19.37 -3.05 6.10
CA GLY A 126 -19.58 -3.03 7.54
C GLY A 126 -19.03 -1.78 8.22
N ASN A 127 -19.64 -1.39 9.34
CA ASN A 127 -19.18 -0.28 10.17
C ASN A 127 -17.88 -0.68 10.91
N SER A 128 -16.92 0.24 11.00
CA SER A 128 -15.58 0.02 11.58
C SER A 128 -14.73 -1.06 10.89
N SER A 129 -15.17 -1.59 9.74
CA SER A 129 -14.45 -2.64 9.03
C SER A 129 -13.19 -2.12 8.37
N THR A 130 -12.16 -2.97 8.32
CA THR A 130 -10.86 -2.65 7.73
C THR A 130 -10.36 -3.72 6.79
N ALA A 131 -11.23 -4.64 6.38
CA ALA A 131 -10.86 -5.74 5.51
C ALA A 131 -10.41 -5.30 4.11
N HIS A 132 -10.77 -4.08 3.69
CA HIS A 132 -10.43 -3.52 2.38
C HIS A 132 -9.13 -2.75 2.34
N LEU A 133 -8.58 -2.43 3.51
CA LEU A 133 -7.31 -1.75 3.58
C LEU A 133 -6.24 -2.74 3.03
N GLU A 134 -5.21 -2.25 2.32
CA GLU A 134 -3.94 -2.98 2.05
C GLU A 134 -2.66 -2.17 2.48
N TYR A 135 -1.66 -2.79 3.11
CA TYR A 135 -0.38 -2.13 3.45
C TYR A 135 0.55 -2.19 2.24
N ASN A 136 1.18 -1.06 1.92
CA ASN A 136 2.01 -0.91 0.75
C ASN A 136 3.26 -0.17 1.17
N ALA A 137 4.41 -0.81 1.04
CA ALA A 137 5.69 -0.24 1.45
C ALA A 137 6.80 -0.61 0.48
N MET A 138 7.74 0.30 0.31
CA MET A 138 8.93 0.11 -0.49
C MET A 138 10.16 0.65 0.25
N LEU A 139 11.11 -0.24 0.51
CA LEU A 139 12.48 0.09 0.86
C LEU A 139 13.26 0.24 -0.45
N SER A 140 13.93 1.37 -0.64
CA SER A 140 14.71 1.66 -1.84
C SER A 140 16.14 1.98 -1.48
N GLY A 141 17.11 1.42 -2.20
CA GLY A 141 18.52 1.78 -2.06
C GLY A 141 19.22 1.16 -0.84
N VAL A 142 18.60 0.20 -0.15
CA VAL A 142 19.17 -0.39 1.06
C VAL A 142 20.32 -1.35 0.72
N SER A 143 21.39 -1.34 1.51
CA SER A 143 22.58 -2.15 1.26
C SER A 143 22.44 -3.62 1.65
N ASP A 144 21.29 -4.02 2.21
CA ASP A 144 21.05 -5.33 2.84
C ASP A 144 19.61 -5.77 2.59
N TYR A 145 19.41 -7.07 2.33
CA TYR A 145 18.10 -7.69 2.09
C TYR A 145 17.86 -8.95 2.92
N GLN A 146 18.83 -9.38 3.75
CA GLN A 146 18.70 -10.64 4.50
C GLN A 146 17.83 -10.47 5.75
N GLU A 147 17.89 -9.31 6.38
CA GLU A 147 17.07 -8.95 7.53
C GLU A 147 16.38 -7.58 7.36
N PRO A 148 15.54 -7.41 6.32
CA PRO A 148 14.96 -6.12 6.02
C PRO A 148 13.94 -5.71 7.07
N LYS A 149 13.95 -4.43 7.43
CA LYS A 149 12.96 -3.83 8.32
C LYS A 149 12.22 -2.74 7.59
N PHE A 150 10.90 -2.85 7.50
CA PHE A 150 10.05 -1.74 7.04
C PHE A 150 9.96 -0.68 8.16
N ASP A 151 11.09 0.01 8.34
CA ASP A 151 11.32 1.03 9.34
C ASP A 151 12.20 2.14 8.74
N THR A 152 11.87 3.40 9.03
CA THR A 152 12.55 4.56 8.42
C THR A 152 13.99 4.72 8.92
N GLU A 153 14.24 4.46 10.21
CA GLU A 153 15.58 4.58 10.80
C GLU A 153 16.49 3.49 10.23
N TRP A 154 16.02 2.24 10.23
CA TRP A 154 16.74 1.12 9.64
C TRP A 154 17.06 1.36 8.16
N ALA A 155 16.08 1.84 7.38
CA ALA A 155 16.29 2.13 5.96
C ALA A 155 17.41 3.15 5.77
N SER A 156 17.41 4.22 6.58
CA SER A 156 18.45 5.25 6.53
C SER A 156 19.82 4.72 6.95
N GLU A 157 19.90 3.89 7.99
CA GLU A 157 21.16 3.25 8.43
C GLU A 157 21.76 2.34 7.35
N LYS A 158 20.90 1.71 6.54
CA LYS A 158 21.28 0.88 5.40
C LYS A 158 21.46 1.68 4.10
N GLY A 159 21.49 3.01 4.17
CA GLY A 159 21.75 3.90 3.02
C GLY A 159 20.57 4.09 2.07
N GLY A 160 19.39 3.63 2.45
CA GLY A 160 18.16 3.70 1.65
C GLY A 160 17.07 4.57 2.28
N SER A 161 15.85 4.40 1.80
CA SER A 161 14.65 5.10 2.26
C SER A 161 13.45 4.18 2.30
N LEU A 162 12.53 4.43 3.24
CA LEU A 162 11.20 3.81 3.29
C LEU A 162 10.15 4.79 2.77
N VAL A 163 9.32 4.32 1.83
CA VAL A 163 8.03 4.96 1.50
C VAL A 163 6.92 3.95 1.76
N GLN A 164 5.81 4.40 2.32
CA GLN A 164 4.69 3.53 2.69
C GLN A 164 3.38 4.29 2.68
N ASN A 165 2.26 3.64 2.39
CA ASN A 165 0.95 4.29 2.40
C ASN A 165 0.52 4.68 3.81
N GLY A 166 -0.42 5.62 3.89
CA GLY A 166 -1.04 6.02 5.14
C GLY A 166 -2.54 5.74 5.13
N VAL A 167 -3.19 6.19 6.19
CA VAL A 167 -4.58 5.88 6.48
C VAL A 167 -5.27 6.98 7.29
N ILE A 168 -6.53 7.22 6.94
CA ILE A 168 -7.43 8.18 7.55
C ILE A 168 -8.54 7.38 8.25
N GLN A 169 -8.66 7.55 9.56
CA GLN A 169 -9.80 7.10 10.35
C GLN A 169 -10.85 8.21 10.35
N LEU A 170 -12.06 7.86 9.93
CA LEU A 170 -13.23 8.72 9.92
C LEU A 170 -14.12 8.31 11.09
N ARG A 171 -14.39 9.22 12.02
CA ARG A 171 -15.38 9.02 13.09
C ARG A 171 -16.44 10.11 12.97
N LEU A 172 -17.51 9.79 12.27
CA LEU A 172 -18.51 10.76 11.83
C LEU A 172 -19.82 10.49 12.56
N GLN A 173 -20.29 11.45 13.35
CA GLN A 173 -21.61 11.34 13.95
C GLN A 173 -22.66 11.81 12.94
N LEU A 174 -23.55 10.90 12.57
CA LEU A 174 -24.67 11.18 11.66
C LEU A 174 -25.91 11.68 12.45
N PRO A 175 -26.77 12.51 11.83
CA PRO A 175 -27.98 13.00 12.47
C PRO A 175 -28.98 11.91 12.88
N GLU A 176 -29.95 12.30 13.70
CA GLU A 176 -31.05 11.40 14.03
C GLU A 176 -31.89 11.05 12.79
N GLY A 177 -32.33 9.79 12.72
CA GLY A 177 -33.11 9.28 11.59
C GLY A 177 -32.29 8.61 10.50
N THR A 178 -30.97 8.85 10.43
CA THR A 178 -30.09 8.16 9.49
C THR A 178 -30.01 6.66 9.79
N SER A 179 -30.26 5.82 8.79
CA SER A 179 -30.27 4.36 8.94
C SER A 179 -28.98 3.67 8.49
N GLY A 180 -28.16 4.34 7.66
CA GLY A 180 -26.92 3.80 7.12
C GLY A 180 -26.08 4.85 6.40
N ALA A 181 -25.09 4.40 5.62
CA ALA A 181 -24.27 5.25 4.77
C ALA A 181 -23.85 4.48 3.50
N ASN A 182 -23.87 5.16 2.36
CA ASN A 182 -23.52 4.65 1.04
C ASN A 182 -22.10 5.04 0.64
N SER A 183 -21.63 6.22 1.06
CA SER A 183 -20.25 6.64 0.83
C SER A 183 -19.81 7.74 1.79
N VAL A 184 -18.49 7.93 1.91
CA VAL A 184 -17.89 9.14 2.48
C VAL A 184 -16.95 9.75 1.44
N THR A 185 -17.10 11.05 1.18
CA THR A 185 -16.21 11.82 0.32
C THR A 185 -15.49 12.89 1.14
N LEU A 186 -14.17 12.94 0.98
CA LEU A 186 -13.32 14.01 1.47
C LEU A 186 -13.04 14.98 0.33
N MET A 187 -13.43 16.24 0.48
CA MET A 187 -13.25 17.29 -0.52
C MET A 187 -12.38 18.40 0.05
N ALA A 188 -11.19 18.60 -0.50
CA ALA A 188 -10.31 19.70 -0.15
C ALA A 188 -10.62 20.93 -1.02
N SER A 189 -10.43 22.13 -0.46
CA SER A 189 -10.60 23.39 -1.20
C SER A 189 -9.62 23.58 -2.37
N ARG A 190 -8.55 22.77 -2.41
CA ARG A 190 -7.58 22.68 -3.51
C ARG A 190 -7.12 21.23 -3.70
N PRO A 191 -6.48 20.89 -4.83
CA PRO A 191 -5.93 19.54 -5.02
C PRO A 191 -4.78 19.24 -4.04
N VAL A 192 -5.03 18.33 -3.09
CA VAL A 192 -4.05 17.92 -2.07
C VAL A 192 -3.82 16.42 -2.02
N PHE A 193 -4.77 15.62 -2.50
CA PHE A 193 -4.75 14.17 -2.39
C PHE A 193 -4.03 13.54 -3.59
N PRO A 194 -2.87 12.89 -3.42
CA PRO A 194 -2.25 12.18 -4.52
C PRO A 194 -3.10 10.97 -4.91
N SER A 195 -3.32 10.81 -6.22
CA SER A 195 -4.10 9.69 -6.75
C SER A 195 -3.32 8.37 -6.75
N THR A 196 -1.99 8.44 -6.81
CA THR A 196 -1.10 7.28 -6.77
C THR A 196 0.08 7.48 -5.83
N ASN A 197 0.88 6.42 -5.60
CA ASN A 197 2.12 6.47 -4.82
C ASN A 197 3.22 7.36 -5.41
N SER A 198 3.10 7.77 -6.68
CA SER A 198 4.09 8.66 -7.27
C SER A 198 4.02 10.06 -6.67
N ALA A 199 5.16 10.56 -6.18
CA ALA A 199 5.30 11.96 -5.75
C ALA A 199 5.07 12.97 -6.88
N SER A 200 5.17 12.53 -8.14
CA SER A 200 4.89 13.35 -9.33
C SER A 200 3.46 13.19 -9.84
N SER A 201 2.60 12.42 -9.15
CA SER A 201 1.22 12.22 -9.58
C SER A 201 0.40 13.50 -9.46
N ASP A 202 -0.57 13.65 -10.36
CA ASP A 202 -1.57 14.70 -10.22
C ASP A 202 -2.33 14.48 -8.91
N LYS A 203 -2.45 15.57 -8.16
CA LYS A 203 -3.28 15.62 -6.97
C LYS A 203 -4.71 15.90 -7.39
N VAL A 204 -5.65 15.30 -6.67
CA VAL A 204 -7.08 15.56 -6.78
C VAL A 204 -7.56 16.31 -5.54
N ASN A 205 -8.68 17.00 -5.69
CA ASN A 205 -9.38 17.65 -4.58
C ASN A 205 -10.28 16.67 -3.82
N GLU A 206 -10.55 15.48 -4.37
CA GLU A 206 -11.58 14.57 -3.83
C GLU A 206 -11.10 13.13 -3.70
N MET A 207 -11.43 12.50 -2.57
CA MET A 207 -11.32 11.05 -2.38
C MET A 207 -12.62 10.49 -1.81
N THR A 208 -13.13 9.42 -2.41
CA THR A 208 -14.38 8.77 -2.01
C THR A 208 -14.13 7.33 -1.56
N LEU A 209 -14.73 6.98 -0.43
CA LEU A 209 -14.84 5.62 0.09
C LEU A 209 -16.28 5.16 -0.11
N ALA A 210 -16.48 4.13 -0.93
CA ALA A 210 -17.77 3.47 -1.04
C ALA A 210 -18.05 2.66 0.23
N LEU A 211 -19.29 2.65 0.69
CA LEU A 211 -19.73 1.94 1.88
C LEU A 211 -20.85 0.98 1.53
N SER A 212 -20.84 -0.18 2.18
CA SER A 212 -21.89 -1.19 2.05
C SER A 212 -22.14 -1.89 3.38
N ASN A 213 -23.34 -2.43 3.56
CA ASN A 213 -23.72 -3.20 4.76
C ASN A 213 -23.46 -2.43 6.07
N ILE A 214 -23.66 -1.11 6.07
CA ILE A 214 -23.47 -0.27 7.25
C ILE A 214 -24.65 -0.43 8.19
N THR A 215 -24.38 -0.91 9.40
CA THR A 215 -25.30 -0.87 10.53
C THR A 215 -24.78 0.15 11.53
N LEU A 216 -25.53 1.23 11.74
CA LEU A 216 -25.12 2.28 12.67
C LEU A 216 -25.42 1.88 14.12
N PRO A 217 -24.50 2.17 15.06
CA PRO A 217 -24.78 2.06 16.50
C PRO A 217 -25.82 3.10 16.95
N SER A 218 -26.31 2.99 18.19
CA SER A 218 -27.33 3.90 18.74
C SER A 218 -26.91 5.37 18.76
N ASN A 219 -25.61 5.65 18.90
CA ASN A 219 -25.04 7.01 18.84
C ASN A 219 -24.74 7.47 17.40
N ARG A 220 -25.06 6.64 16.40
CA ARG A 220 -24.95 6.93 14.95
C ARG A 220 -23.56 7.34 14.51
N ILE A 221 -22.54 6.84 15.19
CA ILE A 221 -21.15 7.00 14.77
C ILE A 221 -20.89 6.04 13.62
N LEU A 222 -20.72 6.60 12.43
CA LEU A 222 -20.06 5.94 11.32
C LEU A 222 -18.56 5.96 11.58
N GLU A 223 -17.96 4.78 11.63
CA GLU A 223 -16.52 4.61 11.68
C GLU A 223 -16.03 3.95 10.39
N ALA A 224 -15.16 4.65 9.67
CA ALA A 224 -14.68 4.22 8.38
C ALA A 224 -13.20 4.51 8.20
N TYR A 225 -12.55 3.80 7.27
CA TYR A 225 -11.12 3.87 7.05
C TYR A 225 -10.80 4.06 5.57
N MET A 226 -9.97 5.05 5.26
CA MET A 226 -9.55 5.36 3.90
C MET A 226 -8.02 5.40 3.83
N MET A 227 -7.43 4.63 2.92
CA MET A 227 -5.99 4.72 2.64
C MET A 227 -5.68 5.98 1.86
N PHE A 228 -4.47 6.52 2.05
CA PHE A 228 -3.91 7.55 1.18
C PHE A 228 -2.48 7.20 0.76
N SER A 229 -2.05 7.88 -0.30
CA SER A 229 -0.78 7.65 -0.97
C SER A 229 0.45 7.80 -0.09
N ALA A 230 1.48 6.99 -0.38
CA ALA A 230 2.81 7.13 0.19
C ALA A 230 3.48 8.48 -0.13
N ALA A 231 3.02 9.19 -1.17
CA ALA A 231 3.46 10.55 -1.48
C ALA A 231 3.00 11.59 -0.43
N GLY A 232 2.03 11.24 0.43
CA GLY A 232 1.53 12.09 1.49
C GLY A 232 0.58 13.20 1.03
N VAL A 233 -0.06 13.86 2.00
CA VAL A 233 -0.96 15.00 1.77
C VAL A 233 -0.37 16.23 2.44
N GLU A 234 -0.32 17.34 1.72
CA GLU A 234 0.19 18.61 2.25
C GLU A 234 -0.95 19.60 2.35
N TRP A 235 -1.24 20.03 3.58
CA TRP A 235 -2.22 21.07 3.90
C TRP A 235 -1.50 22.39 4.13
N GLN A 236 -2.11 23.47 3.64
CA GLN A 236 -1.67 24.85 3.83
C GLN A 236 -2.61 25.55 4.80
N ALA A 237 -2.10 26.59 5.46
CA ALA A 237 -2.93 27.41 6.34
C ALA A 237 -4.04 28.09 5.53
N GLY A 238 -5.30 27.90 5.95
CA GLY A 238 -6.46 28.44 5.26
C GLY A 238 -7.08 27.48 4.23
N ASP A 239 -6.53 26.28 4.07
CA ASP A 239 -7.25 25.21 3.37
C ASP A 239 -8.50 24.80 4.15
N GLU A 240 -9.47 24.21 3.43
CA GLU A 240 -10.67 23.65 4.02
C GLU A 240 -10.83 22.19 3.58
N LEU A 241 -11.36 21.37 4.48
CA LEU A 241 -11.73 19.99 4.22
C LEU A 241 -13.22 19.80 4.49
N THR A 242 -13.99 19.56 3.44
CA THR A 242 -15.39 19.15 3.54
C THR A 242 -15.48 17.64 3.58
N VAL A 243 -16.10 17.12 4.64
CA VAL A 243 -16.52 15.72 4.74
C VAL A 243 -17.98 15.66 4.30
N ALA A 244 -18.28 14.83 3.29
CA ALA A 244 -19.64 14.56 2.86
C ALA A 244 -19.96 13.08 3.07
N VAL A 245 -21.11 12.78 3.67
CA VAL A 245 -21.63 11.42 3.87
C VAL A 245 -22.93 11.29 3.10
N ASP A 246 -22.93 10.43 2.09
CA ASP A 246 -24.12 10.07 1.33
C ASP A 246 -24.83 8.92 2.05
N THR A 247 -26.13 9.08 2.33
CA THR A 247 -26.95 8.08 3.02
C THR A 247 -28.21 7.77 2.21
N PRO A 248 -28.99 6.74 2.59
CA PRO A 248 -30.29 6.50 1.95
C PRO A 248 -31.28 7.67 2.07
N GLU A 249 -31.10 8.53 3.07
CA GLU A 249 -32.02 9.63 3.39
C GLU A 249 -31.62 10.97 2.76
N ASP A 250 -30.35 11.36 2.88
CA ASP A 250 -29.84 12.64 2.37
C ASP A 250 -28.30 12.62 2.30
N VAL A 251 -27.70 13.75 1.91
CA VAL A 251 -26.26 14.01 1.98
C VAL A 251 -25.97 14.96 3.14
N TYR A 252 -25.17 14.49 4.09
CA TYR A 252 -24.73 15.26 5.25
C TYR A 252 -23.31 15.76 5.06
N ILE A 253 -23.03 17.02 5.41
CA ILE A 253 -21.72 17.64 5.22
C ILE A 253 -21.20 18.28 6.51
N ARG A 254 -19.87 18.41 6.59
CA ARG A 254 -19.18 19.30 7.53
C ARG A 254 -17.89 19.80 6.90
N THR A 255 -17.72 21.12 6.85
CA THR A 255 -16.45 21.75 6.49
C THR A 255 -15.61 22.01 7.73
N LEU A 256 -14.35 21.63 7.66
CA LEU A 256 -13.35 21.78 8.71
C LEU A 256 -12.23 22.70 8.22
N PRO A 257 -11.86 23.72 8.99
CA PRO A 257 -10.68 24.51 8.66
C PRO A 257 -9.42 23.66 8.87
N MET A 258 -8.51 23.72 7.90
CA MET A 258 -7.24 23.01 7.96
C MET A 258 -6.10 23.97 8.32
N THR A 259 -5.26 23.53 9.24
CA THR A 259 -3.97 24.17 9.54
C THR A 259 -2.88 23.59 8.67
N ALA A 260 -1.77 24.33 8.51
CA ALA A 260 -0.62 23.83 7.78
C ALA A 260 -0.07 22.57 8.48
N GLN A 261 -0.12 21.44 7.78
CA GLN A 261 0.33 20.14 8.29
C GLN A 261 0.61 19.17 7.14
N ASN A 262 1.45 18.19 7.41
CA ASN A 262 1.75 17.12 6.46
C ASN A 262 1.19 15.80 6.98
N TRP A 263 0.41 15.13 6.14
CA TRP A 263 0.07 13.73 6.34
C TRP A 263 1.09 12.88 5.62
N THR A 264 2.00 12.27 6.38
CA THR A 264 3.07 11.45 5.84
C THR A 264 2.59 10.02 5.64
N GLY A 265 3.13 9.36 4.62
CA GLY A 265 3.04 7.91 4.49
C GLY A 265 3.46 7.20 5.77
N GLY A 266 2.77 6.12 6.16
CA GLY A 266 2.96 5.47 7.46
C GLY A 266 2.36 6.25 8.65
N GLY A 267 1.58 7.29 8.39
CA GLY A 267 0.81 7.98 9.42
C GLY A 267 -0.65 7.51 9.47
N GLN A 268 -1.21 7.51 10.67
CA GLN A 268 -2.65 7.41 10.91
C GLN A 268 -3.19 8.78 11.30
N TYR A 269 -4.16 9.27 10.54
CA TYR A 269 -4.82 10.55 10.78
C TYR A 269 -6.28 10.33 11.11
N THR A 270 -6.83 11.14 12.03
CA THR A 270 -8.22 11.01 12.42
C THR A 270 -8.96 12.28 12.03
N ILE A 271 -10.06 12.11 11.29
CA ILE A 271 -11.07 13.14 11.11
C ILE A 271 -12.28 12.74 11.96
N GLN A 272 -12.65 13.63 12.87
CA GLN A 272 -13.77 13.41 13.76
C GLN A 272 -14.66 14.65 13.77
N CYS A 273 -15.92 14.49 13.38
CA CYS A 273 -16.88 15.58 13.37
C CYS A 273 -18.32 15.08 13.40
N LYS A 274 -19.24 15.98 13.73
CA LYS A 274 -20.68 15.79 13.50
C LYS A 274 -20.99 16.34 12.10
N VAL A 275 -21.63 15.54 11.26
CA VAL A 275 -22.12 15.99 9.95
C VAL A 275 -23.56 16.45 10.07
N GLN A 276 -23.94 17.43 9.27
CA GLN A 276 -25.26 18.08 9.32
C GLN A 276 -25.86 18.11 7.91
N ASP A 277 -27.17 18.33 7.81
CA ASP A 277 -27.82 18.44 6.51
C ASP A 277 -27.13 19.51 5.66
N ALA A 278 -26.87 19.22 4.38
CA ALA A 278 -26.29 20.21 3.46
C ALA A 278 -27.14 21.48 3.32
N ASN A 279 -28.42 21.40 3.68
CA ASN A 279 -29.38 22.50 3.64
C ASN A 279 -29.46 23.33 4.95
N SER A 280 -28.80 22.90 6.03
CA SER A 280 -28.73 23.65 7.30
C SER A 280 -27.41 24.40 7.40
N PHE A 281 -27.26 25.50 6.67
CA PHE A 281 -26.09 26.37 6.77
C PHE A 281 -26.22 27.32 7.97
N GLU A 282 -25.77 26.90 9.15
CA GLU A 282 -25.26 27.80 10.20
C GLU A 282 -24.08 27.14 10.95
N ILE A 283 -22.90 27.74 10.85
CA ILE A 283 -21.70 27.36 11.61
C ILE A 283 -21.57 28.37 12.77
N ASN A 284 -21.82 27.97 14.01
CA ASN A 284 -21.94 28.92 15.12
C ASN A 284 -20.76 28.95 16.13
N ASP A 285 -19.96 27.90 16.37
CA ASP A 285 -18.68 28.05 17.10
C ASP A 285 -17.80 26.77 17.16
N ALA A 286 -16.55 26.94 17.59
CA ALA A 286 -15.53 25.94 17.88
C ALA A 286 -15.83 25.04 19.11
N SER A 287 -16.91 25.30 19.86
CA SER A 287 -17.29 24.54 21.06
C SER A 287 -17.84 23.14 20.76
N ASP A 288 -18.20 22.83 19.52
CA ASP A 288 -18.65 21.49 19.09
C ASP A 288 -17.54 20.41 19.15
N LEU A 289 -16.29 20.81 19.39
CA LEU A 289 -15.12 19.91 19.40
C LEU A 289 -14.87 19.21 20.75
N GLU A 290 -15.43 19.68 21.87
CA GLU A 290 -15.03 19.16 23.20
C GLU A 290 -15.92 18.03 23.76
N GLU A 291 -17.14 17.79 23.26
CA GLU A 291 -18.02 16.72 23.79
C GLU A 291 -17.81 15.32 23.17
N PHE A 292 -16.91 15.15 22.20
CA PHE A 292 -16.77 13.88 21.47
C PHE A 292 -15.53 13.05 21.80
N ARG A 293 -14.70 13.53 22.75
CA ARG A 293 -13.46 12.83 23.14
C ARG A 293 -13.70 11.61 24.03
N ASP A 294 -14.83 11.57 24.75
CA ASP A 294 -15.03 10.63 25.86
C ASP A 294 -16.04 9.49 25.60
N GLY A 295 -16.54 9.33 24.37
CA GLY A 295 -17.24 8.11 23.98
C GLY A 295 -18.58 7.88 24.72
N VAL A 296 -19.49 8.84 24.59
CA VAL A 296 -20.94 8.58 24.70
C VAL A 296 -21.53 8.58 23.30
#